data_AF-A0A939AD72-F1
#
_entry.id   AF-A0A939AD72-F1
#
_cell.length_a   1.000
_cell.length_b   1.000
_cell.length_c   1.000
_cell.angle_alpha   90.00
_cell.angle_beta   90.00
_cell.angle_gamma   90.00
#
_symmetry.space_group_name_H-M   'P 1'
#
loop_
_entity.id
_entity.type
_entity.pdbx_description
1 polymer ?
#
loop_
_entity_poly.entity_id
_entity_poly.type
_entity_poly.pdbx_seq_one_letter_code
_entity_poly.pdbx_strand_id
1 'polypeptide(L)'
;MMEWWNGLSSLNQGFYAAAAFFSVFFLWQLVSALIGLSGGEDAGVGGDHDVGGPDAGSPDAAHAGGDDGSHDPGATVSAFKLLSVRSIIAFFTLFCWAGALYLQEGVAISLTLLYAFLWGLAAAVAVSGG
;
A
#
# COMPACT_ATOMS: atom_id res chain seq x y z
N MET A 1 28.56 -12.49 -4.74
CA MET A 1 27.28 -11.78 -4.42
C MET A 1 27.35 -10.26 -4.58
N MET A 2 28.51 -9.60 -4.49
CA MET A 2 28.63 -8.16 -4.82
C MET A 2 28.84 -7.91 -6.33
N GLU A 3 29.24 -8.95 -7.06
CA GLU A 3 29.64 -8.89 -8.46
C GLU A 3 28.47 -8.58 -9.41
N TRP A 4 27.30 -9.21 -9.19
CA TRP A 4 26.09 -8.87 -9.95
C TRP A 4 25.62 -7.44 -9.65
N TRP A 5 25.72 -7.01 -8.38
CA TRP A 5 25.33 -5.66 -7.96
C TRP A 5 26.21 -4.58 -8.60
N ASN A 6 27.53 -4.78 -8.58
CA ASN A 6 28.50 -3.86 -9.18
C ASN A 6 28.50 -3.90 -10.72
N GLY A 7 27.95 -4.95 -11.33
CA GLY A 7 27.76 -5.06 -12.78
C GLY A 7 26.53 -4.34 -13.32
N LEU A 8 25.62 -3.90 -12.45
CA LEU A 8 24.42 -3.15 -12.82
C LEU A 8 24.73 -1.67 -12.99
N SER A 9 24.01 -0.99 -13.89
CA SER A 9 24.10 0.47 -14.00
C SER A 9 23.58 1.16 -12.73
N SER A 10 24.05 2.37 -12.44
CA SER A 10 23.57 3.17 -11.30
C SER A 10 22.05 3.38 -11.32
N LEU A 11 21.44 3.45 -12.52
CA LEU A 11 20.00 3.54 -12.68
C LEU A 11 19.32 2.25 -12.20
N ASN A 12 19.83 1.09 -12.61
CA ASN A 12 19.22 -0.20 -12.25
C ASN A 12 19.37 -0.49 -10.74
N GLN A 13 20.52 -0.16 -10.16
CA GLN A 13 20.70 -0.19 -8.70
C GLN A 13 19.66 0.68 -7.97
N GLY A 14 19.38 1.88 -8.49
CA GLY A 14 18.33 2.76 -7.96
C GLY A 14 16.94 2.13 -8.03
N PHE A 15 16.61 1.47 -9.15
CA PHE A 15 15.34 0.74 -9.31
C PHE A 15 15.21 -0.42 -8.33
N TYR A 16 16.26 -1.23 -8.14
CA TYR A 16 16.25 -2.31 -7.15
C TYR A 16 16.15 -1.78 -5.71
N ALA A 17 16.84 -0.69 -5.38
CA ALA A 17 16.75 -0.08 -4.06
C ALA A 17 15.33 0.46 -3.78
N ALA A 18 14.72 1.14 -4.75
CA ALA A 18 13.34 1.60 -4.65
C ALA A 18 12.35 0.43 -4.58
N ALA A 19 12.53 -0.61 -5.40
CA ALA A 19 11.71 -1.82 -5.38
C ALA A 19 11.73 -2.47 -4.00
N ALA A 20 12.91 -2.64 -3.41
CA ALA A 20 13.06 -3.19 -2.07
C ALA A 20 12.34 -2.33 -1.02
N PHE A 21 12.51 -1.00 -1.08
CA PHE A 21 11.85 -0.07 -0.16
C PHE A 21 10.33 -0.17 -0.22
N PHE A 22 9.72 -0.07 -1.42
CA PHE A 22 8.27 -0.17 -1.57
C PHE A 22 7.75 -1.58 -1.28
N SER A 23 8.53 -2.63 -1.58
CA SER A 23 8.19 -4.02 -1.25
C SER A 23 8.03 -4.23 0.26
N VAL A 24 8.82 -3.55 1.09
CA VAL A 24 8.68 -3.63 2.56
C VAL A 24 7.33 -3.07 3.00
N PHE A 25 6.93 -1.91 2.49
CA PHE A 25 5.60 -1.34 2.78
C PHE A 25 4.48 -2.19 2.23
N PHE A 26 4.65 -2.72 1.02
CA PHE A 26 3.69 -3.62 0.38
C PHE A 26 3.50 -4.92 1.17
N LEU A 27 4.59 -5.50 1.67
CA LEU A 27 4.54 -6.71 2.49
C LEU A 27 3.88 -6.43 3.84
N TRP A 28 4.21 -5.30 4.47
CA TRP A 28 3.59 -4.88 5.72
C TRP A 28 2.07 -4.72 5.57
N GLN A 29 1.60 -4.00 4.54
CA GLN A 29 0.17 -3.85 4.30
C GLN A 29 -0.50 -5.18 3.93
N LEU A 30 0.19 -6.07 3.20
CA LEU A 30 -0.32 -7.40 2.86
C LEU A 30 -0.51 -8.25 4.11
N VAL A 31 0.47 -8.29 5.01
CA VAL A 31 0.39 -9.03 6.27
C VAL A 31 -0.71 -8.45 7.17
N SER A 32 -0.80 -7.13 7.27
CA SER A 32 -1.87 -6.47 8.01
C SER A 32 -3.25 -6.80 7.44
N ALA A 33 -3.39 -6.84 6.11
CA ALA A 33 -4.61 -7.24 5.44
C ALA A 33 -4.97 -8.71 5.70
N LEU A 34 -3.98 -9.62 5.67
CA LEU A 34 -4.21 -11.05 5.94
C LEU A 34 -4.65 -11.31 7.39
N ILE A 35 -4.11 -10.56 8.35
CA ILE A 35 -4.49 -10.66 9.77
C ILE A 35 -5.88 -10.02 9.98
N GLY A 36 -6.12 -8.84 9.39
CA GLY A 36 -7.41 -8.15 9.44
C GLY A 36 -8.54 -8.93 8.74
N LEU A 37 -8.23 -9.74 7.72
CA LEU A 37 -9.22 -10.59 7.04
C LEU A 37 -9.85 -11.65 7.98
N SER A 38 -9.23 -11.93 9.12
CA SER A 38 -9.74 -12.89 10.12
C SER A 38 -10.72 -12.29 11.15
N GLY A 39 -10.82 -10.96 11.24
CA GLY A 39 -11.78 -10.25 12.07
C GLY A 39 -12.49 -9.20 11.21
N GLY A 40 -13.73 -9.49 10.83
CA GLY A 40 -14.44 -8.80 9.74
C GLY A 40 -14.41 -7.26 9.76
N GLU A 41 -14.56 -6.74 8.54
CA GLU A 41 -14.86 -5.35 8.17
C GLU A 41 -13.67 -4.38 8.38
N ASP A 42 -12.94 -4.16 7.28
CA ASP A 42 -11.93 -3.11 7.08
C ASP A 42 -10.48 -3.45 7.48
N ALA A 43 -9.92 -4.48 6.83
CA ALA A 43 -8.51 -4.84 6.87
C ALA A 43 -7.60 -3.88 6.05
N GLY A 44 -7.90 -2.57 6.09
CA GLY A 44 -7.04 -1.50 5.61
C GLY A 44 -6.26 -0.91 6.79
N VAL A 45 -4.97 -0.66 6.61
CA VAL A 45 -4.11 0.01 7.63
C VAL A 45 -4.59 1.46 7.80
N GLY A 46 -5.64 1.65 8.58
CA GLY A 46 -6.22 2.94 8.92
C GLY A 46 -7.61 2.87 9.58
N GLY A 47 -8.04 1.69 10.04
CA GLY A 47 -8.83 1.66 11.26
C GLY A 47 -8.01 2.32 12.37
N ASP A 48 -8.58 3.34 12.98
CA ASP A 48 -8.11 3.94 14.22
C ASP A 48 -7.82 2.84 15.25
N HIS A 49 -6.56 2.42 15.34
CA HIS A 49 -6.13 1.64 16.48
C HIS A 49 -6.03 2.61 17.65
N ASP A 50 -7.19 2.99 18.22
CA ASP A 50 -7.34 3.77 19.44
C ASP A 50 -6.94 2.86 20.62
N VAL A 51 -5.66 2.47 20.65
CA VAL A 51 -5.03 1.85 21.81
C VAL A 51 -4.50 2.97 22.69
N GLY A 52 -5.39 3.45 23.55
CA GLY A 52 -5.09 4.30 24.71
C GLY A 52 -6.38 4.90 25.26
N GLY A 53 -6.95 4.47 26.39
CA GLY A 53 -6.48 3.54 27.39
C GLY A 53 -7.61 3.22 28.39
N PRO A 54 -7.33 2.40 29.42
CA PRO A 54 -8.31 2.09 30.45
C PRO A 54 -8.38 3.26 31.43
N ASP A 55 -9.21 4.26 31.17
CA ASP A 55 -9.61 5.19 32.21
C ASP A 55 -11.03 4.86 32.66
N ALA A 56 -11.08 4.31 33.86
CA ALA A 56 -12.27 3.88 34.54
C ALA A 56 -13.06 5.10 35.02
N GLY A 57 -14.36 5.10 34.75
CA GLY A 57 -15.33 5.78 35.60
C GLY A 57 -16.03 6.99 35.00
N SER A 58 -17.11 6.75 34.24
CA SER A 58 -18.30 7.58 34.35
C SER A 58 -19.54 6.73 34.07
N PRO A 59 -20.37 6.40 35.08
CA PRO A 59 -21.61 5.70 34.89
C PRO A 59 -22.73 6.73 34.70
N ASP A 60 -22.74 7.44 33.58
CA ASP A 60 -23.91 8.25 33.21
C ASP A 60 -23.96 8.51 31.70
N ALA A 61 -24.37 7.50 30.95
CA ALA A 61 -24.89 7.64 29.60
C ALA A 61 -25.90 6.52 29.34
N ALA A 62 -27.00 6.56 30.11
CA ALA A 62 -28.14 5.70 29.91
C ALA A 62 -28.89 6.11 28.62
N HIS A 63 -28.96 5.17 27.69
CA HIS A 63 -29.98 5.01 26.65
C HIS A 63 -30.14 6.12 25.61
N ALA A 64 -29.78 5.81 24.36
CA ALA A 64 -30.77 5.71 23.28
C ALA A 64 -30.11 5.08 22.05
N GLY A 65 -30.68 3.98 21.58
CA GLY A 65 -30.41 3.50 20.22
C GLY A 65 -30.82 4.57 19.21
N GLY A 66 -30.02 4.70 18.17
CA GLY A 66 -30.26 5.59 17.05
C GLY A 66 -29.22 5.29 16.00
N ASP A 67 -29.57 4.39 15.10
CA ASP A 67 -29.16 4.39 13.71
C ASP A 67 -28.93 5.83 13.24
N ASP A 68 -27.67 6.28 13.25
CA ASP A 68 -27.28 7.50 12.57
C ASP A 68 -26.33 7.07 11.46
N GLY A 69 -26.91 6.90 10.27
CA GLY A 69 -26.19 7.02 9.00
C GLY A 69 -25.66 8.44 8.81
N SER A 70 -25.00 9.00 9.83
CA SER A 70 -24.14 10.15 9.71
C SER A 70 -22.99 9.68 8.84
N HIS A 71 -23.06 10.02 7.56
CA HIS A 71 -21.90 10.11 6.71
C HIS A 71 -20.93 11.07 7.38
N ASP A 72 -20.10 10.57 8.31
CA ASP A 72 -19.01 11.34 8.86
C ASP A 72 -18.10 11.70 7.67
N PRO A 73 -18.00 12.99 7.31
CA PRO A 73 -17.11 13.42 6.23
C PRO A 73 -15.66 13.03 6.56
N GLY A 74 -15.31 12.92 7.85
CA GLY A 74 -14.00 12.49 8.34
C GLY A 74 -13.68 11.04 7.98
N ALA A 75 -14.59 10.10 8.27
CA ALA A 75 -14.45 8.69 7.93
C ALA A 75 -14.30 8.45 6.41
N THR A 76 -15.12 9.13 5.60
CA THR A 76 -15.08 8.98 4.13
C THR A 76 -13.74 9.47 3.55
N VAL A 77 -13.25 10.63 4.00
CA VAL A 77 -11.96 11.18 3.55
C VAL A 77 -10.79 10.27 3.96
N SER A 78 -10.86 9.66 5.14
CA SER A 78 -9.84 8.72 5.62
C SER A 78 -9.81 7.47 4.76
N ALA A 79 -10.97 6.85 4.47
CA ALA A 79 -11.05 5.69 3.58
C ALA A 79 -10.49 5.97 2.16
N PHE A 80 -10.78 7.14 1.57
CA PHE A 80 -10.20 7.54 0.29
C PHE A 80 -8.67 7.72 0.34
N LYS A 81 -8.14 8.31 1.42
CA LYS A 81 -6.69 8.44 1.62
C LYS A 81 -6.03 7.06 1.73
N LEU A 82 -6.65 6.13 2.46
CA LEU A 82 -6.14 4.77 2.63
C LEU A 82 -6.15 3.99 1.31
N LEU A 83 -7.26 4.04 0.57
CA LEU A 83 -7.36 3.47 -0.78
C LEU A 83 -6.28 4.04 -1.70
N SER A 84 -6.06 5.35 -1.66
CA SER A 84 -5.05 6.04 -2.46
C SER A 84 -3.63 5.60 -2.11
N VAL A 85 -3.28 5.52 -0.81
CA VAL A 85 -1.97 5.09 -0.33
C VAL A 85 -1.70 3.61 -0.66
N ARG A 86 -2.72 2.76 -0.51
CA ARG A 86 -2.66 1.34 -0.91
C ARG A 86 -2.33 1.20 -2.41
N SER A 87 -3.03 1.96 -3.24
CA SER A 87 -2.87 1.90 -4.71
C SER A 87 -1.50 2.44 -5.13
N ILE A 88 -1.02 3.53 -4.51
CA ILE A 88 0.27 4.14 -4.86
C ILE A 88 1.46 3.25 -4.46
N ILE A 89 1.40 2.58 -3.31
CA ILE A 89 2.45 1.63 -2.88
C ILE A 89 2.50 0.43 -3.82
N ALA A 90 1.34 -0.13 -4.19
CA ALA A 90 1.27 -1.25 -5.15
C ALA A 90 1.81 -0.86 -6.53
N PHE A 91 1.42 0.32 -7.03
CA PHE A 91 1.92 0.90 -8.28
C PHE A 91 3.44 0.99 -8.27
N PHE A 92 4.02 1.66 -7.27
CA PHE A 92 5.47 1.87 -7.20
C PHE A 92 6.23 0.55 -7.02
N THR A 93 5.68 -0.40 -6.27
CA THR A 93 6.32 -1.72 -6.08
C THR A 93 6.45 -2.47 -7.40
N LEU A 94 5.36 -2.62 -8.16
CA LEU A 94 5.41 -3.32 -9.46
C LEU A 94 6.15 -2.51 -10.53
N PHE A 95 6.03 -1.17 -10.52
CA PHE A 95 6.79 -0.31 -11.41
C PHE A 95 8.31 -0.47 -11.18
N CYS A 96 8.76 -0.48 -9.92
CA CYS A 96 10.17 -0.61 -9.62
C CYS A 96 10.72 -2.01 -9.93
N TRP A 97 9.95 -3.07 -9.67
CA TRP A 97 10.31 -4.44 -10.05
C TRP A 97 10.35 -4.65 -11.57
N ALA A 98 9.37 -4.13 -12.30
CA ALA A 98 9.34 -4.18 -13.76
C ALA A 98 10.52 -3.39 -14.34
N GLY A 99 10.78 -2.18 -13.85
CA GLY A 99 11.90 -1.36 -14.29
C GLY A 99 13.26 -2.03 -14.05
N ALA A 100 13.44 -2.68 -12.90
CA ALA A 100 14.67 -3.40 -12.57
C ALA A 100 14.93 -4.59 -13.52
N LEU A 101 13.90 -5.39 -13.81
CA LEU A 101 13.99 -6.55 -14.71
C LEU A 101 14.23 -6.13 -16.17
N TYR A 102 13.47 -5.16 -16.69
CA TYR A 102 13.61 -4.74 -18.09
C TYR A 102 14.94 -4.00 -18.36
N LEU A 103 15.48 -3.27 -17.38
CA LEU A 103 16.82 -2.68 -17.50
C LEU A 103 17.93 -3.74 -17.50
N GLN A 104 17.70 -4.90 -16.90
CA GLN A 104 18.67 -6.00 -16.90
C GLN A 104 18.72 -6.72 -18.26
N GLU A 105 17.63 -6.75 -19.02
CA GLU A 105 17.59 -7.30 -20.38
C GLU A 105 18.20 -6.38 -21.45
N GLY A 106 18.69 -5.19 -21.08
CA GLY A 106 19.31 -4.23 -22.02
C GLY A 106 18.30 -3.52 -22.92
N VAL A 107 17.01 -3.55 -22.58
CA VAL A 107 15.96 -2.83 -23.30
C VAL A 107 16.15 -1.32 -23.15
N ALA A 108 15.89 -0.56 -24.23
CA ALA A 108 15.98 0.89 -24.23
C ALA A 108 15.18 1.50 -23.06
N ILE A 109 15.80 2.44 -22.34
CA ILE A 109 15.24 3.05 -21.11
C ILE A 109 13.80 3.56 -21.33
N SER A 110 13.52 4.18 -22.48
CA SER A 110 12.20 4.71 -22.81
C SER A 110 11.11 3.64 -22.91
N LEU A 111 11.42 2.47 -23.49
CA LEU A 111 10.47 1.36 -23.57
C LEU A 111 10.29 0.70 -22.22
N THR A 112 11.38 0.54 -21.46
CA THR A 112 11.35 0.01 -20.10
C THR A 112 10.42 0.82 -19.20
N LEU A 113 10.51 2.16 -19.27
CA LEU A 113 9.63 3.05 -18.50
C LEU A 113 8.16 2.90 -18.93
N LEU A 114 7.87 2.74 -20.22
CA LEU A 114 6.51 2.56 -20.72
C LEU A 114 5.90 1.24 -20.22
N TYR A 115 6.63 0.12 -20.34
CA TYR A 115 6.18 -1.18 -19.87
C TYR A 115 6.04 -1.21 -18.34
N ALA A 116 6.99 -0.62 -17.60
CA ALA A 116 6.90 -0.52 -16.15
C ALA A 116 5.70 0.32 -15.72
N PHE A 117 5.40 1.42 -16.42
CA PHE A 117 4.24 2.25 -16.15
C PHE A 117 2.92 1.52 -16.37
N LEU A 118 2.81 0.74 -17.45
CA LEU A 118 1.64 -0.10 -17.71
C LEU A 118 1.44 -1.17 -16.64
N TRP A 119 2.52 -1.82 -16.19
CA TRP A 119 2.47 -2.80 -15.10
C TRP A 119 2.10 -2.17 -13.76
N GLY A 120 2.65 -0.98 -13.45
CA GLY A 120 2.25 -0.22 -12.27
C GLY A 120 0.77 0.13 -12.29
N LEU A 121 0.25 0.62 -13.43
CA LEU A 121 -1.18 0.94 -13.58
C LEU A 121 -2.06 -0.30 -13.42
N ALA A 122 -1.66 -1.44 -14.00
CA ALA A 122 -2.36 -2.69 -13.82
C ALA A 122 -2.42 -3.10 -12.33
N ALA A 123 -1.33 -2.90 -11.58
CA ALA A 123 -1.29 -3.11 -10.13
C ALA A 123 -2.29 -2.21 -9.39
N ALA A 124 -2.28 -0.92 -9.71
CA ALA A 124 -3.13 0.08 -9.09
C ALA A 124 -4.62 -0.25 -9.29
N VAL A 125 -4.99 -0.67 -10.51
CA VAL A 125 -6.35 -1.10 -10.85
C VAL A 125 -6.73 -2.38 -10.11
N ALA A 126 -5.87 -3.40 -10.15
CA ALA A 126 -6.12 -4.68 -9.47
C ALA A 126 -6.35 -4.50 -7.96
N VAL A 127 -5.62 -3.57 -7.35
CA VAL A 127 -5.75 -3.25 -5.93
C VAL A 127 -6.98 -2.39 -5.63
N SER A 128 -7.44 -1.54 -6.55
CA SER A 128 -8.63 -0.71 -6.33
C SER A 128 -9.96 -1.44 -6.57
N GLY A 129 -9.95 -2.49 -7.40
CA GLY A 129 -11.15 -3.23 -7.79
C GLY A 129 -11.42 -4.52 -6.99
N GLY A 130 -10.59 -4.81 -5.99
CA GLY A 130 -10.69 -5.99 -5.12
C GLY A 130 -11.07 -5.64 -3.69
#